data_AF-A0A924QTV4-F1
#
_entry.id   AF-A0A924QTV4-F1
#
_cell.length_a   1.000
_cell.length_b   1.000
_cell.length_c   1.000
_cell.angle_alpha   90.00
_cell.angle_beta   90.00
_cell.angle_gamma   90.00
#
_symmetry.space_group_name_H-M   'P 1'
#
loop_
_entity.id
_entity.type
_entity.pdbx_description
1 polymer ?
#
loop_
_entity_poly.entity_id
_entity_poly.type
_entity_poly.pdbx_seq_one_letter_code
_entity_poly.pdbx_strand_id
1 'polypeptide(L)'
;MKTLVLIIFLLIFSTITKSQTVGGNSAFSFINQPNTAQLSALGGVNISSIGNDVGLSFSNPALLRNEMHQQLNASFNNFLAGVKNYSLSTGFHLAKANTNLGFGINYFNYGIIPQTDAIGNVYGTFSPNDYVVQVNASKQYKEHFWLGSTLKFISSSYGQY
;
A
#
# COMPACT_ATOMS: atom_id res chain seq x y z
N MET A 1 -37.87 9.80 17.16
CA MET A 1 -36.87 10.90 17.34
C MET A 1 -35.44 10.47 17.05
N LYS A 2 -34.90 9.37 17.63
CA LYS A 2 -33.50 8.94 17.39
C LYS A 2 -33.16 8.69 15.91
N THR A 3 -34.08 8.09 15.15
CA THR A 3 -33.90 7.84 13.71
C THR A 3 -33.82 9.13 12.88
N LEU A 4 -34.59 10.16 13.26
CA LEU A 4 -34.60 11.45 12.55
C LEU A 4 -33.28 12.21 12.76
N VAL A 5 -32.73 12.17 13.98
CA VAL A 5 -31.44 12.79 14.32
C VAL A 5 -30.29 12.13 13.56
N LEU A 6 -30.32 10.79 13.42
CA LEU A 6 -29.32 10.04 12.64
C LEU A 6 -29.36 10.40 11.15
N ILE A 7 -30.56 10.56 10.58
CA ILE A 7 -30.74 10.93 9.16
C ILE A 7 -30.22 12.35 8.91
N ILE A 8 -30.50 13.29 9.82
CA ILE A 8 -30.00 14.68 9.74
C ILE A 8 -28.47 14.71 9.86
N PHE A 9 -27.89 13.92 10.76
CA PHE A 9 -26.43 13.81 10.91
C PHE A 9 -25.75 13.28 9.63
N LEU A 10 -26.34 12.25 8.99
CA LEU A 10 -25.83 11.70 7.72
C LEU A 10 -25.96 12.68 6.56
N LEU A 11 -27.05 13.47 6.50
CA LEU A 11 -27.27 14.47 5.45
C LEU A 11 -26.25 15.62 5.54
N ILE A 12 -25.90 16.08 6.75
CA ILE A 12 -24.90 17.15 6.94
C ILE A 12 -23.51 16.69 6.46
N PHE A 13 -23.13 15.44 6.74
CA PHE A 13 -21.84 14.89 6.30
C PHE A 13 -21.73 14.65 4.78
N SER A 14 -22.85 14.57 4.07
CA SER A 14 -22.86 14.33 2.61
C SER A 14 -22.33 15.50 1.78
N THR A 15 -22.35 16.73 2.33
CA THR A 15 -21.99 17.95 1.58
C THR A 15 -20.50 18.27 1.57
N ILE A 16 -19.68 17.53 2.33
CA ILE A 16 -18.24 17.80 2.53
C ILE A 16 -17.37 16.90 1.63
N THR A 17 -17.95 15.87 1.01
CA THR A 17 -17.17 14.90 0.23
C THR A 17 -17.02 15.34 -1.23
N LYS A 18 -15.97 16.11 -1.51
CA LYS A 18 -15.48 16.30 -2.88
C LYS A 18 -14.79 15.02 -3.37
N SER A 19 -15.56 14.02 -3.77
CA SER A 19 -15.04 12.84 -4.46
C SER A 19 -14.96 13.12 -5.97
N GLN A 20 -13.90 13.82 -6.39
CA GLN A 20 -13.51 13.86 -7.80
C GLN A 20 -12.17 13.16 -7.95
N THR A 21 -12.19 11.99 -8.56
CA THR A 21 -10.98 11.38 -9.12
C THR A 21 -10.73 12.01 -10.47
N VAL A 22 -9.64 12.78 -10.61
CA VAL A 22 -9.19 13.29 -11.90
C VAL A 22 -8.85 12.07 -12.75
N GLY A 23 -9.72 11.72 -13.70
CA GLY A 23 -9.72 10.45 -14.44
C GLY A 23 -8.35 10.05 -15.02
N GLY A 24 -7.55 9.33 -14.23
CA GLY A 24 -6.24 8.81 -14.61
C GLY A 24 -5.03 9.54 -14.03
N ASN A 25 -5.16 10.74 -13.45
CA ASN A 25 -4.06 11.44 -12.77
C ASN A 25 -3.95 10.94 -11.33
N SER A 26 -3.44 9.71 -11.19
CA SER A 26 -3.07 9.11 -9.91
C SER A 26 -1.79 9.77 -9.40
N ALA A 27 -1.87 10.47 -8.27
CA ALA A 27 -0.71 11.08 -7.63
C ALA A 27 0.32 10.05 -7.12
N PHE A 28 -0.10 8.79 -6.90
CA PHE A 28 0.73 7.74 -6.29
C PHE A 28 0.63 6.41 -7.06
N SER A 29 0.97 6.43 -8.34
CA SER A 29 0.83 5.26 -9.24
C SER A 29 1.72 4.07 -8.84
N PHE A 30 2.80 4.30 -8.09
CA PHE A 30 3.71 3.26 -7.62
C PHE A 30 3.02 2.22 -6.71
N ILE A 31 1.92 2.60 -6.05
CA ILE A 31 1.17 1.70 -5.14
C ILE A 31 0.55 0.52 -5.90
N ASN A 32 0.26 0.70 -7.19
CA ASN A 32 -0.33 -0.34 -8.02
C ASN A 32 0.71 -1.35 -8.54
N GLN A 33 2.00 -1.12 -8.29
CA GLN A 33 3.05 -2.04 -8.71
C GLN A 33 3.14 -3.23 -7.74
N PRO A 34 3.41 -4.45 -8.25
CA PRO A 34 3.59 -5.62 -7.40
C PRO A 34 4.79 -5.43 -6.47
N ASN A 35 4.56 -5.65 -5.18
CA ASN A 35 5.55 -5.47 -4.12
C ASN A 35 6.23 -6.78 -3.71
N THR A 36 5.79 -7.94 -4.24
CA THR A 36 6.40 -9.25 -3.95
C THR A 36 6.70 -10.00 -5.24
N ALA A 37 7.71 -10.88 -5.20
CA ALA A 37 8.05 -11.73 -6.34
C ALA A 37 6.86 -12.60 -6.79
N GLN A 38 6.07 -13.12 -5.85
CA GLN A 38 4.88 -13.90 -6.14
C GLN A 38 3.81 -13.08 -6.88
N LEU A 39 3.52 -11.85 -6.43
CA LEU A 39 2.58 -10.98 -7.13
C LEU A 39 3.09 -10.59 -8.52
N SER A 40 4.39 -10.29 -8.65
CA SER A 40 5.02 -10.00 -9.94
C SER A 40 4.86 -11.17 -10.93
N ALA A 41 5.08 -12.40 -10.47
CA ALA A 41 4.93 -13.60 -11.30
C ALA A 41 3.46 -13.90 -11.70
N LEU A 42 2.50 -13.49 -10.86
CA LEU A 42 1.07 -13.70 -11.08
C LEU A 42 0.40 -12.59 -11.91
N GLY A 43 1.18 -11.67 -12.48
CA GLY A 43 0.66 -10.59 -13.33
C GLY A 43 0.23 -9.34 -12.55
N GLY A 44 0.69 -9.16 -11.32
CA GLY A 44 0.63 -7.90 -10.57
C GLY A 44 -0.37 -7.89 -9.42
N VAL A 45 -1.58 -8.40 -9.61
CA VAL A 45 -2.65 -8.37 -8.60
C VAL A 45 -3.17 -9.78 -8.35
N ASN A 46 -3.25 -10.19 -7.10
CA ASN A 46 -3.89 -11.44 -6.71
C ASN A 46 -4.68 -11.29 -5.40
N ILE A 47 -5.99 -11.51 -5.48
CA ILE A 47 -6.90 -11.42 -4.32
C ILE A 47 -7.36 -12.79 -3.80
N SER A 48 -7.11 -13.87 -4.54
CA SER A 48 -7.68 -15.20 -4.31
C SER A 48 -6.65 -16.25 -3.88
N SER A 49 -5.35 -15.91 -3.91
CA SER A 49 -4.26 -16.78 -3.49
C SER A 49 -4.23 -16.87 -1.96
N ILE A 50 -5.15 -17.65 -1.40
CA ILE A 50 -5.16 -18.02 0.01
C ILE A 50 -4.01 -19.00 0.22
N GLY A 51 -2.96 -18.57 0.91
CA GLY A 51 -1.75 -19.35 1.16
C GLY A 51 -0.99 -18.85 2.38
N ASN A 52 0.27 -19.27 2.53
CA ASN A 52 1.12 -18.91 3.66
C ASN A 52 2.24 -17.92 3.27
N ASP A 53 1.85 -16.79 2.67
CA ASP A 53 2.76 -15.67 2.37
C ASP A 53 2.21 -14.34 2.93
N VAL A 54 2.86 -13.85 4.00
CA VAL A 54 2.57 -12.55 4.61
C VAL A 54 2.73 -11.38 3.63
N GLY A 55 3.57 -11.51 2.60
CA GLY A 55 3.74 -10.48 1.58
C GLY A 55 2.47 -10.16 0.81
N LEU A 56 1.58 -11.15 0.61
CA LEU A 56 0.30 -10.95 -0.06
C LEU A 56 -0.66 -10.09 0.77
N SER A 57 -0.51 -10.07 2.10
CA SER A 57 -1.31 -9.20 2.99
C SER A 57 -1.10 -7.72 2.71
N PHE A 58 0.03 -7.35 2.10
CA PHE A 58 0.34 -5.98 1.73
C PHE A 58 -0.67 -5.44 0.69
N SER A 59 -1.02 -6.28 -0.28
CA SER A 59 -2.00 -5.98 -1.33
C SER A 59 -3.44 -6.18 -0.87
N ASN A 60 -3.70 -7.22 -0.07
CA ASN A 60 -5.03 -7.53 0.44
C ASN A 60 -4.95 -7.95 1.92
N PRO A 61 -5.36 -7.10 2.88
CA PRO A 61 -5.26 -7.41 4.30
C PRO A 61 -6.05 -8.66 4.70
N ALA A 62 -7.14 -8.98 3.98
CA ALA A 62 -7.96 -10.15 4.27
C ALA A 62 -7.25 -11.48 3.95
N LEU A 63 -6.07 -11.47 3.31
CA LEU A 63 -5.23 -12.65 3.11
C LEU A 63 -4.31 -12.95 4.29
N LEU A 64 -4.17 -12.04 5.26
CA LEU A 64 -3.37 -12.30 6.45
C LEU A 64 -4.02 -13.39 7.32
N ARG A 65 -3.23 -14.36 7.76
CA ARG A 65 -3.66 -15.55 8.50
C ARG A 65 -2.86 -15.75 9.80
N ASN A 66 -3.37 -16.62 10.68
CA ASN A 66 -2.77 -16.87 12.00
C ASN A 66 -1.44 -17.62 11.86
N GLU A 67 -1.33 -18.48 10.84
CA GLU A 67 -0.15 -19.28 10.50
C GLU A 67 1.05 -18.43 10.08
N MET A 68 0.81 -17.16 9.69
CA MET A 68 1.84 -16.20 9.29
C MET A 68 2.46 -15.46 10.49
N HIS A 69 2.21 -15.90 11.73
CA HIS A 69 2.79 -15.29 12.91
C HIS A 69 4.32 -15.33 12.87
N GLN A 70 4.95 -14.16 13.01
CA GLN A 70 6.40 -13.94 12.92
C GLN A 70 7.01 -14.26 11.55
N GLN A 71 6.19 -14.41 10.51
CA GLN A 71 6.69 -14.52 9.15
C GLN A 71 7.26 -13.17 8.70
N LEU A 72 8.35 -13.21 7.94
CA LEU A 72 8.96 -12.07 7.29
C LEU A 72 9.05 -12.34 5.78
N ASN A 73 8.55 -11.40 4.98
CA ASN A 73 8.70 -11.38 3.53
C ASN A 73 9.55 -10.17 3.15
N ALA A 74 10.65 -10.41 2.44
CA ALA A 74 11.46 -9.36 1.84
C ALA A 74 11.53 -9.61 0.33
N SER A 75 11.34 -8.56 -0.46
CA SER A 75 11.33 -8.62 -1.91
C SER A 75 12.10 -7.45 -2.51
N PHE A 76 12.78 -7.71 -3.62
CA PHE A 76 13.50 -6.72 -4.41
C PHE A 76 13.09 -6.86 -5.87
N ASN A 77 12.68 -5.76 -6.49
CA ASN A 77 12.37 -5.71 -7.92
C ASN A 77 13.27 -4.67 -8.60
N ASN A 78 13.87 -5.05 -9.72
CA ASN A 78 14.66 -4.16 -10.56
C ASN A 78 13.86 -3.85 -11.83
N PHE A 79 13.37 -2.62 -11.93
CA PHE A 79 12.62 -2.15 -13.08
C PHE A 79 13.55 -1.59 -14.15
N LEU A 80 13.00 -1.39 -15.36
CA LEU A 80 13.71 -0.72 -16.43
C LEU A 80 14.07 0.73 -16.05
N ALA A 81 15.01 1.32 -16.78
CA ALA A 81 15.57 2.65 -16.50
C ALA A 81 16.25 2.80 -15.12
N GLY A 82 16.63 1.69 -14.49
CA GLY A 82 17.40 1.71 -13.24
C GLY A 82 16.57 1.96 -11.97
N VAL A 83 15.25 1.92 -12.07
CA VAL A 83 14.35 2.07 -10.92
C VAL A 83 14.41 0.82 -10.05
N LYS A 84 14.68 1.00 -8.76
CA LYS A 84 14.81 -0.09 -7.78
C LYS A 84 13.67 -0.05 -6.79
N ASN A 85 13.11 -1.21 -6.51
CA ASN A 85 12.02 -1.37 -5.55
C ASN A 85 12.40 -2.35 -4.45
N TYR A 86 12.11 -1.96 -3.22
CA TYR A 86 12.40 -2.73 -2.00
C TYR A 86 11.12 -2.84 -1.19
N SER A 87 10.76 -4.06 -0.83
CA SER A 87 9.56 -4.35 -0.04
C SER A 87 9.88 -5.24 1.14
N LEU A 88 9.28 -4.93 2.27
CA LEU A 88 9.37 -5.70 3.50
C LEU A 88 7.97 -5.82 4.11
N SER A 89 7.59 -7.01 4.57
CA SER A 89 6.32 -7.24 5.25
C SER A 89 6.48 -8.29 6.34
N THR A 90 5.75 -8.14 7.44
CA THR A 90 5.74 -9.07 8.55
C THR A 90 4.37 -9.13 9.21
N GLY A 91 4.09 -10.23 9.91
CA GLY A 91 2.77 -10.54 10.45
C GLY A 91 2.86 -11.05 11.89
N PHE A 92 1.89 -10.69 12.72
CA PHE A 92 1.78 -11.12 14.10
C PHE A 92 0.34 -11.51 14.44
N HIS A 93 0.14 -12.64 15.11
CA HIS A 93 -1.15 -13.06 15.60
C HIS A 93 -1.35 -12.63 17.06
N LEU A 94 -2.40 -11.87 17.34
CA LEU A 94 -2.82 -11.48 18.69
C LEU A 94 -3.89 -12.46 19.19
N ALA A 95 -3.45 -13.48 19.95
CA ALA A 95 -4.34 -14.51 20.48
C ALA A 95 -5.52 -13.94 21.30
N LYS A 96 -5.28 -12.93 22.14
CA LYS A 96 -6.32 -12.33 23.01
C LYS A 96 -7.47 -11.69 22.23
N ALA A 97 -7.17 -11.06 21.09
CA ALA A 97 -8.17 -10.37 20.27
C ALA A 97 -8.67 -11.24 19.09
N ASN A 98 -8.10 -12.42 18.92
CA ASN A 98 -8.22 -13.26 17.72
C ASN A 98 -8.09 -12.42 16.44
N THR A 99 -7.00 -11.66 16.35
CA THR A 99 -6.75 -10.70 15.26
C THR A 99 -5.31 -10.81 14.81
N ASN A 100 -5.09 -10.81 13.49
CA ASN A 100 -3.76 -10.74 12.91
C ASN A 100 -3.42 -9.29 12.60
N LEU A 101 -2.21 -8.86 12.92
CA LEU A 101 -1.66 -7.58 12.50
C LEU A 101 -0.55 -7.80 11.50
N GLY A 102 -0.56 -7.03 10.43
CA GLY A 102 0.51 -6.96 9.46
C GLY A 102 1.17 -5.59 9.48
N PHE A 103 2.47 -5.57 9.27
CA PHE A 103 3.25 -4.36 9.02
C PHE A 103 3.96 -4.52 7.69
N GLY A 104 4.05 -3.46 6.91
CA GLY A 104 4.80 -3.49 5.67
C GLY A 104 5.30 -2.13 5.22
N ILE A 105 6.43 -2.15 4.53
CA ILE A 105 7.06 -1.00 3.89
C ILE A 105 7.32 -1.36 2.43
N ASN A 106 7.05 -0.43 1.52
CA ASN A 106 7.42 -0.53 0.12
C ASN A 106 8.08 0.78 -0.32
N TYR A 107 9.29 0.71 -0.88
CA TYR A 107 10.15 1.84 -1.21
C TYR A 107 10.63 1.74 -2.66
N PHE A 108 10.50 2.83 -3.42
CA PHE A 108 10.99 2.99 -4.77
C PHE A 108 12.09 4.05 -4.82
N ASN A 109 13.19 3.70 -5.47
CA ASN A 109 14.30 4.59 -5.77
C ASN A 109 14.42 4.77 -7.28
N TYR A 110 14.32 6.01 -7.77
CA TYR A 110 14.38 6.33 -9.19
C TYR A 110 15.80 6.67 -9.68
N GLY A 111 16.82 6.42 -8.84
CA GLY A 111 18.20 6.79 -9.13
C GLY A 111 18.47 8.27 -8.91
N ILE A 112 19.48 8.78 -9.62
CA ILE A 112 19.95 10.16 -9.55
C ILE A 112 19.62 10.84 -10.88
N ILE A 113 18.90 11.95 -10.82
CA ILE A 113 18.50 12.74 -11.99
C ILE A 113 19.22 14.08 -11.96
N PRO A 114 19.83 14.53 -13.07
CA PRO A 114 20.40 15.87 -13.16
C PRO A 114 19.29 16.93 -13.14
N GLN A 115 19.48 17.97 -12.33
CA GLN A 115 18.60 19.13 -12.28
C GLN A 115 19.04 20.14 -13.34
N THR A 116 18.21 20.36 -14.36
CA THR A 116 18.47 21.27 -15.48
C THR A 116 17.50 22.44 -15.49
N ASP A 117 17.96 23.63 -15.88
CA ASP A 117 17.05 24.72 -16.26
C ASP A 117 16.41 24.50 -17.64
N ALA A 118 15.54 25.43 -18.05
CA ALA A 118 14.86 25.40 -19.34
C ALA A 118 15.81 25.50 -20.56
N ILE A 119 17.06 25.94 -20.37
CA ILE A 119 18.06 26.06 -21.44
C ILE A 119 19.13 24.94 -21.37
N GLY A 120 18.99 24.00 -20.43
CA GLY A 120 19.81 22.79 -20.31
C GLY A 120 21.04 22.89 -19.39
N ASN A 121 21.21 23.98 -18.62
CA ASN A 121 22.31 24.08 -17.66
C ASN A 121 22.03 23.22 -16.42
N VAL A 122 23.04 22.44 -15.99
CA VAL A 122 22.93 21.57 -14.82
C VAL A 122 23.37 22.31 -13.56
N TYR A 123 22.50 22.40 -12.56
CA TYR A 123 22.79 23.07 -11.27
C TYR A 123 22.94 22.12 -10.09
N GLY A 124 22.66 20.83 -10.30
CA GLY A 124 22.76 19.82 -9.25
C GLY A 124 22.16 18.49 -9.68
N THR A 125 21.95 17.61 -8.72
CA THR A 125 21.25 16.34 -8.90
C THR A 125 20.24 16.14 -7.78
N PHE A 126 19.15 15.44 -8.08
CA PHE A 126 18.19 15.00 -7.06
C PHE A 126 17.91 13.51 -7.22
N SER A 127 17.51 12.87 -6.12
CA SER A 127 17.12 11.46 -6.12
C SER A 127 15.64 11.31 -5.77
N PRO A 128 14.77 11.18 -6.79
CA PRO A 128 13.36 10.95 -6.55
C PRO A 128 13.14 9.60 -5.87
N ASN A 129 12.20 9.58 -4.93
CA ASN A 129 11.82 8.37 -4.22
C ASN A 129 10.34 8.42 -3.80
N ASP A 130 9.76 7.24 -3.75
CA ASP A 130 8.40 7.02 -3.26
C ASP A 130 8.42 5.96 -2.18
N TYR A 131 7.60 6.13 -1.15
CA TYR A 131 7.43 5.08 -0.18
C TYR A 131 6.04 5.06 0.44
N VAL A 132 5.66 3.86 0.86
CA VAL A 132 4.47 3.63 1.66
C VAL A 132 4.82 2.76 2.85
N VAL A 133 4.33 3.17 4.01
CA VAL A 133 4.34 2.37 5.23
C VAL A 133 2.89 2.04 5.55
N GLN A 134 2.61 0.78 5.84
CA GLN A 134 1.25 0.36 6.17
C GLN A 134 1.19 -0.59 7.35
N VAL A 135 0.11 -0.43 8.10
CA VAL A 135 -0.31 -1.38 9.13
C VAL A 135 -1.66 -1.93 8.67
N ASN A 136 -1.81 -3.24 8.74
CA ASN A 136 -3.05 -3.90 8.42
C ASN A 136 -3.51 -4.80 9.58
N ALA A 137 -4.81 -5.06 9.63
CA ALA A 137 -5.42 -5.98 10.56
C ALA A 137 -6.33 -6.93 9.79
N SER A 138 -6.34 -8.20 10.20
CA SER A 138 -7.21 -9.23 9.63
C SER A 138 -7.85 -10.06 10.73
N LYS A 139 -9.13 -10.36 10.58
CA LYS A 139 -9.90 -11.17 11.53
C LYS A 139 -10.85 -12.09 10.81
N GLN A 140 -10.92 -13.33 11.27
CA GLN A 140 -11.93 -14.29 10.84
C GLN A 140 -13.28 -13.92 11.47
N TYR A 141 -14.30 -13.68 10.63
CA TYR A 141 -15.64 -13.29 11.07
C TYR A 141 -16.61 -14.50 11.12
N LYS A 142 -16.35 -15.56 10.34
CA LYS A 142 -17.02 -16.87 10.32
C LYS A 142 -16.07 -17.93 9.73
N GLU A 143 -16.49 -19.17 9.53
CA GLU A 143 -15.65 -20.25 8.98
C GLU A 143 -14.94 -19.88 7.66
N HIS A 144 -15.64 -19.24 6.73
CA HIS A 144 -15.12 -18.93 5.38
C HIS A 144 -14.93 -17.44 5.09
N PHE A 145 -15.08 -16.57 6.08
CA PHE A 145 -15.02 -15.12 5.88
C PHE A 145 -13.92 -14.47 6.72
N TRP A 146 -13.05 -13.72 6.04
CA TRP A 146 -12.02 -12.89 6.64
C TRP A 146 -12.27 -11.43 6.31
N LEU A 147 -12.23 -10.59 7.34
CA LEU A 147 -12.30 -9.14 7.22
C LEU A 147 -10.89 -8.59 7.35
N GLY A 148 -10.53 -7.65 6.48
CA GLY A 148 -9.24 -6.99 6.51
C GLY A 148 -9.39 -5.47 6.42
N SER A 149 -8.57 -4.75 7.16
CA SER A 149 -8.44 -3.30 7.08
C SER A 149 -6.97 -2.89 7.03
N THR A 150 -6.68 -1.78 6.34
CA THR A 150 -5.31 -1.27 6.19
C THR A 150 -5.30 0.24 6.36
N LEU A 151 -4.32 0.74 7.10
CA LEU A 151 -3.95 2.14 7.15
C LEU A 151 -2.61 2.31 6.42
N LYS A 152 -2.56 3.23 5.45
CA LYS A 152 -1.35 3.51 4.67
C LYS A 152 -0.91 4.96 4.89
N PHE A 153 0.36 5.16 5.17
CA PHE A 153 1.04 6.44 5.09
C PHE A 153 1.90 6.46 3.84
N ILE A 154 1.68 7.43 2.96
CA ILE A 154 2.27 7.49 1.62
C ILE A 154 3.03 8.81 1.51
N SER A 155 4.22 8.78 0.94
CA SER A 155 5.01 9.96 0.66
C SER A 155 5.79 9.79 -0.63
N SER A 156 5.91 10.90 -1.36
CA SER A 156 6.61 11.00 -2.63
C SER A 156 7.46 12.25 -2.61
N SER A 157 8.71 12.12 -3.03
CA SER A 157 9.63 13.25 -3.17
C SER A 157 10.15 13.25 -4.60
N TYR A 158 9.64 14.18 -5.39
CA TYR A 158 10.16 14.52 -6.71
C TYR A 158 10.83 15.88 -6.58
N GLY A 159 12.04 16.03 -7.13
CA GLY A 159 12.77 17.30 -7.09
C GLY A 159 11.96 18.44 -7.70
N GLN A 160 12.42 19.67 -7.48
CA GLN A 160 11.82 20.83 -8.12
C GLN A 160 12.10 20.74 -9.63
N TYR A 161 11.02 20.71 -10.42
CA TYR A 161 11.05 20.83 -11.89
C TYR A 161 11.06 22.31 -12.30
#